data_AF-A0A9W6PZL4-F1
#
_entry.id   AF-A0A9W6PZL4-F1
#
_cell.length_a   1.000
_cell.length_b   1.000
_cell.length_c   1.000
_cell.angle_alpha   90.00
_cell.angle_beta   90.00
_cell.angle_gamma   90.00
#
_symmetry.space_group_name_H-M   'P 1'
#
loop_
_entity.id
_entity.type
_entity.pdbx_description
1 polymer ?
#
loop_
_entity_poly.entity_id
_entity_poly.type
_entity_poly.pdbx_seq_one_letter_code
_entity_poly.pdbx_strand_id
1 'polypeptide(L)'
;MPIAVRSGGHGISGRSTNDGGIVIDLSALNSVDVVDRERRLVRVGPGARWGEVAQALAPHRLAISSGDYGDVGVGGLATIGGQGYVFRTNFPIPPAD
;
A
#
# COMPACT_ATOMS: atom_id res chain seq x y z
N MET A 1 -26.37 4.70 10.63
CA MET A 1 -25.15 5.38 11.11
C MET A 1 -24.13 5.40 9.98
N PRO A 2 -23.42 6.52 9.71
CA PRO A 2 -22.38 6.58 8.68
C PRO A 2 -21.23 5.61 8.98
N ILE A 3 -20.63 5.07 7.92
CA ILE A 3 -19.45 4.21 8.01
C ILE A 3 -18.36 4.80 7.11
N ALA A 4 -17.19 5.03 7.67
CA ALA A 4 -15.98 5.36 6.92
C ALA A 4 -14.95 4.24 7.06
N VAL A 5 -14.10 4.06 6.05
CA VAL A 5 -12.98 3.13 6.09
C VAL A 5 -11.69 3.93 6.04
N ARG A 6 -10.78 3.66 6.98
CA ARG A 6 -9.51 4.37 7.11
C ARG A 6 -8.34 3.41 6.92
N SER A 7 -7.57 3.66 5.87
CA SER A 7 -6.20 3.15 5.71
C SER A 7 -5.23 4.19 6.30
N GLY A 8 -4.59 5.01 5.47
CA GLY A 8 -3.69 6.09 5.94
C GLY A 8 -4.37 7.42 6.29
N GLY A 9 -5.58 7.66 5.80
CA GLY A 9 -6.28 8.93 6.00
C GLY A 9 -5.78 10.12 5.17
N HIS A 10 -4.92 9.88 4.17
CA HIS A 10 -4.34 10.91 3.29
C HIS A 10 -5.32 11.52 2.27
N GLY A 11 -6.51 10.95 2.09
CA GLY A 11 -7.47 11.41 1.09
C GLY A 11 -8.10 12.75 1.46
N ILE A 12 -7.90 13.78 0.62
CA ILE A 12 -8.42 15.14 0.83
C ILE A 12 -9.96 15.26 0.80
N SER A 13 -10.66 14.23 0.33
CA SER A 13 -12.12 14.22 0.24
C SER A 13 -12.84 13.98 1.57
N GLY A 14 -12.11 13.73 2.67
CA GLY A 14 -12.70 13.49 3.99
C GLY A 14 -13.35 12.10 4.17
N ARG A 15 -13.34 11.24 3.14
CA ARG A 15 -14.02 9.92 3.14
C ARG A 15 -13.54 8.91 4.19
N SER A 16 -12.40 9.17 4.83
CA SER A 16 -11.81 8.30 5.87
C SER A 16 -12.26 8.65 7.30
N THR A 17 -13.18 9.60 7.44
CA THR A 17 -13.82 9.98 8.69
C THR A 17 -15.31 10.28 8.46
N ASN A 18 -16.06 10.50 9.53
CA ASN A 18 -17.45 10.94 9.49
C ASN A 18 -17.83 11.56 10.85
N ASP A 19 -18.95 12.28 10.88
CA ASP A 19 -19.52 12.84 12.10
C ASP A 19 -20.56 11.89 12.70
N GLY A 20 -20.33 11.47 13.95
CA GLY A 20 -21.31 10.69 14.73
C GLY A 20 -21.51 9.24 14.29
N GLY A 21 -20.61 8.69 13.46
CA GLY A 21 -20.66 7.30 13.02
C GLY A 21 -19.43 6.46 13.38
N ILE A 22 -19.20 5.40 12.63
CA ILE A 22 -18.08 4.46 12.85
C ILE A 22 -17.00 4.68 11.80
N VAL A 23 -15.75 4.65 12.26
CA VAL A 23 -14.57 4.52 11.39
C VAL A 23 -14.02 3.11 11.56
N ILE A 24 -13.98 2.36 10.46
CA ILE A 24 -13.28 1.08 10.38
C ILE A 24 -11.81 1.40 10.10
N ASP A 25 -11.00 1.41 11.16
CA ASP A 25 -9.56 1.67 11.09
C ASP A 25 -8.81 0.37 10.74
N LEU A 26 -8.12 0.37 9.60
CA LEU A 26 -7.38 -0.78 9.10
C LEU A 26 -5.90 -0.78 9.54
N SER A 27 -5.45 0.20 10.34
CA SER A 27 -4.04 0.37 10.72
C SER A 27 -3.40 -0.88 11.35
N ALA A 28 -4.17 -1.72 12.04
CA ALA A 28 -3.69 -2.99 12.59
C ALA A 28 -3.46 -4.09 11.52
N LEU A 29 -4.03 -3.94 10.32
CA LEU A 29 -3.83 -4.85 9.19
C LEU A 29 -2.66 -4.33 8.32
N ASN A 30 -1.48 -4.21 8.91
CA ASN A 30 -0.30 -3.56 8.32
C ASN A 30 0.86 -4.52 8.01
N SER A 31 0.62 -5.84 7.93
CA SER A 31 1.69 -6.79 7.58
C SER A 31 2.18 -6.59 6.15
N VAL A 32 3.47 -6.85 5.92
CA VAL A 32 4.10 -6.86 4.59
C VAL A 32 4.96 -8.11 4.49
N ASP A 33 4.47 -9.10 3.74
CA ASP A 33 5.06 -10.43 3.67
C ASP A 33 5.48 -10.76 2.23
N VAL A 34 6.76 -11.07 1.99
CA VAL A 34 7.19 -11.65 0.72
C VAL A 34 6.85 -13.14 0.73
N VAL A 35 5.74 -13.50 0.09
CA VAL A 35 5.17 -14.87 0.16
C VAL A 35 5.79 -15.82 -0.86
N ASP A 36 6.36 -15.30 -1.94
CA ASP A 36 7.12 -16.07 -2.92
C ASP A 36 8.17 -15.17 -3.57
N ARG A 37 9.45 -15.48 -3.32
CA ARG A 37 10.55 -14.66 -3.82
C ARG A 37 10.79 -14.86 -5.32
N GLU A 38 10.71 -16.10 -5.79
CA GLU A 38 10.96 -16.47 -7.19
C GLU A 38 9.90 -15.86 -8.09
N ARG A 39 8.63 -15.98 -7.68
CA ARG A 39 7.48 -15.40 -8.39
C ARG A 39 7.25 -13.93 -8.07
N ARG A 40 8.06 -13.34 -7.18
CA ARG A 40 7.98 -11.93 -6.75
C ARG A 40 6.61 -11.55 -6.20
N LEU A 41 6.00 -12.45 -5.42
CA LEU A 41 4.70 -12.23 -4.81
C LEU A 41 4.86 -11.66 -3.41
N VAL A 42 4.12 -10.58 -3.16
CA VAL A 42 4.10 -9.87 -1.89
C VAL A 42 2.65 -9.76 -1.43
N ARG A 43 2.39 -10.09 -0.17
CA ARG A 43 1.13 -9.84 0.51
C ARG A 43 1.28 -8.57 1.34
N VAL A 44 0.45 -7.57 1.05
CA VAL A 44 0.50 -6.27 1.74
C VAL A 44 -0.86 -6.01 2.38
N GLY A 45 -0.84 -5.73 3.68
CA GLY A 45 -2.01 -5.33 4.44
C GLY A 45 -2.49 -3.93 4.06
N PRO A 46 -3.81 -3.68 4.03
CA PRO A 46 -4.37 -2.39 3.62
C PRO A 46 -4.06 -1.26 4.62
N GLY A 47 -3.68 -1.59 5.85
CA GLY A 47 -3.26 -0.66 6.90
C GLY A 47 -1.82 -0.18 6.78
N ALA A 48 -0.98 -0.89 6.03
CA ALA A 48 0.44 -0.56 5.89
C ALA A 48 0.66 0.80 5.23
N ARG A 49 1.86 1.35 5.41
CA ARG A 49 2.35 2.58 4.78
C ARG A 49 3.29 2.23 3.64
N TRP A 50 3.26 2.99 2.55
CA TRP A 50 4.12 2.69 1.40
C TRP A 50 5.62 2.78 1.72
N GLY A 51 6.01 3.58 2.71
CA GLY A 51 7.37 3.60 3.25
C GLY A 51 7.76 2.28 3.91
N GLU A 52 6.86 1.68 4.71
CA GLU A 52 7.06 0.37 5.34
C GLU A 52 7.15 -0.73 4.27
N VAL A 53 6.30 -0.66 3.24
CA VAL A 53 6.36 -1.59 2.09
C VAL A 53 7.72 -1.49 1.39
N ALA A 54 8.19 -0.28 1.08
CA ALA A 54 9.49 -0.09 0.45
C ALA A 54 10.64 -0.65 1.32
N GLN A 55 10.60 -0.43 2.63
CA GLN A 55 11.58 -0.96 3.58
C GLN A 55 11.56 -2.49 3.64
N ALA A 56 10.38 -3.10 3.70
CA ALA A 56 10.22 -4.56 3.74
C ALA A 56 10.71 -5.23 2.45
N LEU A 57 10.58 -4.57 1.30
CA LEU A 57 11.00 -5.11 0.00
C LEU A 57 12.48 -4.88 -0.33
N ALA A 58 13.12 -3.89 0.28
CA ALA A 58 14.50 -3.54 0.01
C ALA A 58 15.50 -4.72 0.16
N PRO A 59 15.45 -5.55 1.23
CA PRO A 59 16.34 -6.71 1.36
C PRO A 59 16.19 -7.75 0.24
N HIS A 60 15.00 -7.82 -0.38
CA HIS A 60 14.69 -8.75 -1.47
C HIS A 60 15.03 -8.18 -2.84
N ARG A 61 15.52 -6.93 -2.92
CA ARG A 61 15.75 -6.19 -4.16
C ARG A 61 14.48 -6.08 -5.01
N LEU A 62 13.33 -5.99 -4.34
CA LEU A 62 12.02 -5.81 -4.97
C LEU A 62 11.57 -4.35 -4.84
N ALA A 63 10.77 -3.91 -5.81
CA ALA A 63 10.09 -2.63 -5.79
C ALA A 63 8.69 -2.79 -6.39
N ILE A 64 7.72 -2.01 -5.90
CA ILE A 64 6.33 -2.00 -6.37
C ILE A 64 5.93 -0.53 -6.59
N SER A 65 5.18 -0.27 -7.68
CA SER A 65 4.63 1.07 -7.90
C SER A 65 3.64 1.43 -6.81
N SER A 66 3.75 2.66 -6.31
CA SER A 66 2.92 3.22 -5.25
C SER A 66 2.80 4.73 -5.45
N GLY A 67 2.99 5.57 -4.42
CA GLY A 67 3.08 7.02 -4.54
C GLY A 67 4.51 7.50 -4.39
N ASP A 68 4.69 8.81 -4.25
CA ASP A 68 5.97 9.47 -3.97
C ASP A 68 6.17 9.78 -2.48
N TYR A 69 5.16 9.60 -1.63
CA TYR A 69 5.21 9.87 -0.19
C TYR A 69 4.99 8.62 0.67
N GLY A 70 5.89 8.40 1.63
CA GLY A 70 5.97 7.15 2.40
C GLY A 70 4.82 6.92 3.39
N ASP A 71 4.23 7.97 3.96
CA ASP A 71 3.16 7.83 4.97
C ASP A 71 1.76 7.63 4.35
N VAL A 72 1.66 7.58 3.02
CA VAL A 72 0.40 7.25 2.35
C VAL A 72 0.04 5.78 2.65
N GLY A 73 -1.19 5.56 3.10
CA GLY A 73 -1.70 4.22 3.37
C GLY A 73 -1.92 3.40 2.09
N VAL A 74 -1.55 2.12 2.14
CA VAL A 74 -1.62 1.18 1.02
C VAL A 74 -3.04 1.05 0.48
N GLY A 75 -4.01 0.73 1.33
CA GLY A 75 -5.39 0.46 0.89
C GLY A 75 -6.04 1.64 0.17
N GLY A 76 -5.77 2.87 0.62
CA GLY A 76 -6.30 4.07 -0.02
C GLY A 76 -5.71 4.29 -1.42
N LEU A 77 -4.38 4.28 -1.54
CA LEU A 77 -3.73 4.59 -2.82
C LEU A 77 -3.88 3.46 -3.85
N ALA A 78 -3.72 2.21 -3.43
CA ALA A 78 -3.77 1.05 -4.33
C ALA A 78 -5.11 0.90 -5.05
N THR A 79 -6.21 1.36 -4.44
CA THR A 79 -7.56 1.28 -5.02
C THR A 79 -7.87 2.41 -6.01
N ILE A 80 -7.02 3.45 -6.06
CA ILE A 80 -7.19 4.60 -6.95
C ILE A 80 -6.04 4.74 -7.96
N GLY A 81 -5.11 3.78 -7.98
CA GLY A 81 -3.91 3.77 -8.82
C GLY A 81 -2.64 3.81 -7.97
N GLY A 82 -1.98 4.97 -7.96
CA GLY A 82 -0.66 5.13 -7.34
C GLY A 82 0.42 5.35 -8.39
N GLN A 83 0.83 6.60 -8.52
CA GLN A 83 1.84 7.06 -9.48
C GLN A 83 3.11 7.49 -8.72
N GLY A 84 4.03 6.55 -8.53
CA GLY A 84 5.29 6.78 -7.81
C GLY A 84 6.51 6.77 -8.72
N TYR A 85 7.70 6.78 -8.11
CA TYR A 85 8.98 6.87 -8.83
C TYR A 85 9.21 5.74 -9.85
N VAL A 86 8.65 4.56 -9.61
CA VAL A 86 8.77 3.38 -10.48
C VAL A 86 7.55 3.16 -11.38
N PHE A 87 6.62 4.13 -11.46
CA PHE A 87 5.41 3.99 -12.29
C PHE A 87 5.72 3.81 -13.78
N ARG A 88 6.79 4.45 -14.26
CA ARG A 88 7.20 4.42 -15.67
C ARG A 88 8.26 3.37 -15.99
N THR A 89 8.74 2.63 -15.00
CA THR A 89 9.77 1.62 -15.24
C THR A 89 9.12 0.35 -15.75
N ASN A 90 9.55 -0.10 -16.93
CA ASN A 90 9.21 -1.40 -17.45
C ASN A 90 10.16 -2.41 -16.80
N PHE A 91 9.82 -2.95 -15.62
CA PHE A 91 10.60 -4.05 -15.04
C PHE A 91 10.28 -5.32 -15.82
N PRO A 92 11.16 -5.82 -16.71
CA PRO A 92 10.95 -7.15 -17.26
C PRO A 92 10.91 -8.13 -16.09
N ILE A 93 9.96 -9.06 -16.12
CA ILE A 93 9.96 -10.24 -15.25
C ILE A 93 11.11 -11.10 -15.79
N PRO A 94 12.27 -11.23 -15.10
CA PRO A 94 13.29 -12.17 -15.53
C PRO A 94 12.68 -13.57 -15.46
N PRO A 95 13.09 -14.47 -16.35
CA PRO A 95 12.71 -15.87 -16.23
C PRO A 95 13.12 -16.39 -14.84
N ALA A 96 12.26 -17.24 -14.26
CA ALA A 96 12.65 -18.05 -13.12
C ALA A 96 13.77 -18.99 -13.59
N ASP A 97 14.95 -18.83 -13.02
CA ASP A 97 16.08 -19.74 -13.17
C ASP A 97 15.82 -21.08 -12.48
#